data_AF-A0A7Y6I278-F1
#
_entry.id   AF-A0A7Y6I278-F1
#
_cell.length_a   1.000
_cell.length_b   1.000
_cell.length_c   1.000
_cell.angle_alpha   90.00
_cell.angle_beta   90.00
_cell.angle_gamma   90.00
#
_symmetry.space_group_name_H-M   'P 1'
#
loop_
_entity.id
_entity.type
_entity.pdbx_description
1 polymer ?
#
loop_
_entity_poly.entity_id
_entity_poly.type
_entity_poly.pdbx_seq_one_letter_code
_entity_poly.pdbx_strand_id
1 'polypeptide(L)'
;MPLEETGWLRGGACRSSDPELFFPLAPSAAQERRAKAVCARCEVLAECRAYALRAGETEGIWGGLTPQERRRSRFPAGWRTRASA
;
A
#
# COMPACT_ATOMS: atom_id res chain seq x y z
N MET A 1 16.20 -9.14 17.76
CA MET A 1 15.75 -9.66 16.46
C MET A 1 14.40 -9.04 16.14
N PRO A 2 14.23 -8.18 15.11
CA PRO A 2 12.99 -7.42 14.96
C PRO A 2 11.99 -8.17 14.06
N LEU A 3 11.25 -9.10 14.64
CA LEU A 3 10.10 -9.77 13.98
C LEU A 3 8.76 -9.07 14.32
N GLU A 4 8.77 -8.00 15.12
CA GLU A 4 7.55 -7.32 15.59
C GLU A 4 7.04 -6.21 14.66
N GLU A 5 7.85 -5.72 13.72
CA GLU A 5 7.52 -4.54 12.89
C GLU A 5 6.43 -4.80 11.83
N THR A 6 5.88 -6.02 11.77
CA THR A 6 4.87 -6.44 10.77
C THR A 6 3.60 -7.07 11.37
N GLY A 7 3.38 -6.98 12.69
CA GLY A 7 2.18 -7.53 13.32
C GLY A 7 0.86 -7.02 12.70
N TRP A 8 0.87 -5.78 12.23
CA TRP A 8 -0.24 -5.15 11.51
C TRP A 8 -0.57 -5.83 10.16
N LEU A 9 0.38 -6.51 9.49
CA LEU A 9 0.10 -7.29 8.28
C LEU A 9 -0.94 -8.39 8.53
N ARG A 10 -1.05 -8.90 9.77
CA ARG A 10 -2.07 -9.89 10.12
C ARG A 10 -3.48 -9.31 10.14
N GLY A 11 -3.62 -8.01 10.42
CA GLY A 11 -4.89 -7.27 10.35
C GLY A 11 -5.22 -6.74 8.95
N GLY A 12 -4.42 -7.09 7.94
CA GLY A 12 -4.67 -6.66 6.57
C GLY A 12 -5.92 -7.32 5.97
N ALA A 13 -6.92 -6.51 5.60
CA ALA A 13 -8.10 -6.97 4.86
C ALA A 13 -7.75 -7.61 3.50
N CYS A 14 -6.54 -7.36 2.98
CA CYS A 14 -5.99 -8.02 1.81
C CYS A 14 -5.83 -9.54 1.99
N ARG A 15 -5.62 -10.05 3.22
CA ARG A 15 -5.55 -11.51 3.49
C ARG A 15 -6.87 -12.22 3.27
N SER A 16 -7.98 -11.51 3.45
CA SER A 16 -9.34 -12.02 3.21
C SER A 16 -9.77 -11.84 1.75
N SER A 17 -8.92 -11.27 0.91
CA SER A 17 -9.16 -11.01 -0.51
C SER A 17 -8.14 -11.76 -1.37
N ASP A 18 -8.37 -11.78 -2.68
CA ASP A 18 -7.51 -12.49 -3.62
C ASP A 18 -6.12 -11.83 -3.72
N PRO A 19 -5.00 -12.55 -3.52
CA PRO A 19 -3.65 -12.02 -3.71
C PRO A 19 -3.34 -11.62 -5.16
N GLU A 20 -3.97 -12.25 -6.16
CA GLU A 20 -3.79 -11.89 -7.58
C GLU A 20 -4.38 -10.52 -7.93
N LEU A 21 -5.31 -10.01 -7.09
CA LEU A 21 -5.83 -8.64 -7.20
C LEU A 21 -4.76 -7.60 -6.84
N PHE A 22 -3.82 -7.94 -5.95
CA PHE A 22 -2.76 -7.04 -5.50
C PHE A 22 -1.48 -7.20 -6.30
N PHE A 23 -1.21 -8.39 -6.85
CA PHE A 23 -0.05 -8.68 -7.70
C PHE A 23 -0.47 -9.23 -9.07
N PRO A 24 -1.12 -8.42 -9.93
CA PRO A 24 -1.57 -8.90 -11.22
C PRO A 24 -0.40 -9.06 -12.21
N LEU A 25 -0.40 -10.16 -12.97
CA LEU A 25 0.54 -10.38 -14.08
C LEU A 25 0.33 -9.36 -15.23
N ALA A 26 -0.89 -8.84 -15.37
CA ALA A 26 -1.24 -7.77 -16.30
C ALA A 26 -2.06 -6.69 -15.58
N PRO A 27 -1.54 -5.46 -15.41
CA PRO A 27 -2.25 -4.41 -14.68
C PRO A 27 -3.50 -3.97 -15.46
N SER A 28 -4.67 -4.08 -14.81
CA SER A 28 -5.93 -3.54 -15.34
C SER A 28 -6.56 -2.54 -14.38
N ALA A 29 -7.13 -1.46 -14.93
CA ALA A 29 -7.81 -0.44 -14.11
C ALA A 29 -8.97 -1.01 -13.29
N ALA A 30 -9.59 -2.11 -13.74
CA ALA A 30 -10.64 -2.79 -12.99
C ALA A 30 -10.10 -3.52 -11.76
N GLN A 31 -8.96 -4.20 -11.87
CA GLN A 31 -8.27 -4.81 -10.73
C GLN A 31 -7.79 -3.76 -9.74
N GLU A 32 -7.19 -2.68 -10.23
CA GLU A 32 -6.74 -1.57 -9.37
C GLU A 32 -7.89 -0.99 -8.55
N ARG A 33 -9.04 -0.72 -9.17
CA ARG A 33 -10.23 -0.21 -8.46
C ARG A 33 -10.74 -1.20 -7.41
N ARG A 34 -10.76 -2.49 -7.72
CA ARG A 34 -11.18 -3.54 -6.77
C ARG A 34 -10.22 -3.64 -5.59
N ALA A 35 -8.91 -3.66 -5.85
CA ALA A 35 -7.89 -3.69 -4.79
C ALA A 35 -7.96 -2.43 -3.93
N LYS A 36 -8.12 -1.24 -4.52
CA LYS A 36 -8.33 0.02 -3.79
C LYS A 36 -9.57 -0.01 -2.90
N ALA A 37 -10.68 -0.55 -3.40
CA ALA A 37 -11.89 -0.72 -2.60
C ALA A 37 -11.66 -1.66 -1.40
N VAL A 38 -10.82 -2.70 -1.56
CA VAL A 38 -10.40 -3.56 -0.45
C VAL A 38 -9.50 -2.83 0.53
N CYS A 39 -8.52 -2.07 0.04
CA CYS A 39 -7.63 -1.29 0.88
C CYS A 39 -8.42 -0.24 1.69
N ALA A 40 -9.43 0.41 1.11
CA ALA A 40 -10.22 1.45 1.78
C ALA A 40 -10.97 0.97 3.04
N ARG A 41 -11.26 -0.34 3.13
CA ARG A 41 -11.90 -0.98 4.30
C ARG A 41 -10.89 -1.64 5.25
N CYS A 42 -9.60 -1.47 5.00
CA CYS A 42 -8.53 -2.05 5.80
C CYS A 42 -8.15 -1.11 6.94
N GLU A 43 -8.20 -1.58 8.19
CA GLU A 43 -7.82 -0.80 9.37
C GLU A 43 -6.34 -0.44 9.38
N VAL A 44 -5.47 -1.34 8.89
CA VAL A 44 -4.01 -1.15 8.81
C VAL A 44 -3.53 -0.43 7.54
N LEU A 45 -4.40 0.33 6.88
CA LEU A 45 -4.07 1.02 5.62
C LEU A 45 -2.90 2.01 5.81
N ALA A 46 -2.89 2.74 6.93
CA ALA A 46 -1.88 3.76 7.20
C ALA A 46 -0.49 3.13 7.37
N GLU A 47 -0.39 2.05 8.14
CA GLU A 47 0.81 1.27 8.40
C GLU A 47 1.29 0.60 7.11
N CYS A 48 0.37 0.00 6.35
CA CYS A 48 0.68 -0.62 5.05
C CYS A 48 1.26 0.39 4.06
N ARG A 49 0.68 1.59 4.01
CA ARG A 49 1.17 2.68 3.16
C ARG A 49 2.53 3.17 3.61
N ALA A 50 2.73 3.38 4.92
CA ALA A 50 4.00 3.82 5.48
C ALA A 50 5.12 2.80 5.22
N TYR A 51 4.83 1.52 5.41
CA TYR A 51 5.74 0.43 5.11
C TYR A 51 6.11 0.40 3.63
N ALA A 52 5.14 0.43 2.71
CA ALA A 52 5.41 0.39 1.28
C ALA A 52 6.21 1.60 0.78
N LEU A 53 5.98 2.78 1.36
CA LEU A 53 6.77 3.98 1.07
C LEU A 53 8.20 3.88 1.62
N ARG A 54 8.38 3.30 2.81
CA ARG A 54 9.69 3.12 3.47
C ARG A 54 10.52 2.02 2.81
N ALA A 55 9.90 0.87 2.54
CA ALA A 55 10.49 -0.26 1.84
C ALA A 55 10.77 0.06 0.37
N GLY A 56 10.00 0.97 -0.22
CA GLY A 56 10.15 1.35 -1.62
C GLY A 56 9.70 0.25 -2.57
N GLU A 57 8.74 -0.57 -2.16
CA GLU A 57 8.22 -1.67 -2.96
C GLU A 57 7.78 -1.15 -4.34
N THR A 58 8.26 -1.80 -5.40
CA THR A 58 8.01 -1.37 -6.78
C THR A 58 6.90 -2.14 -7.44
N GLU A 59 6.49 -3.28 -6.87
CA GLU A 59 5.50 -4.18 -7.44
C GLU A 59 4.27 -4.27 -6.53
N GLY A 60 3.12 -4.55 -7.15
CA GLY A 60 1.85 -4.75 -6.49
C GLY A 60 1.22 -3.53 -5.80
N ILE A 61 0.00 -3.72 -5.32
CA ILE A 61 -0.83 -2.68 -4.69
C ILE A 61 -0.69 -2.77 -3.17
N TRP A 62 -0.20 -1.68 -2.57
CA TRP A 62 0.03 -1.58 -1.13
C TRP A 62 -0.62 -0.32 -0.57
N GLY A 63 -1.36 -0.44 0.53
CA GLY A 63 -2.01 0.71 1.19
C GLY A 63 -2.93 1.53 0.28
N GLY A 64 -3.56 0.88 -0.71
CA GLY A 64 -4.40 1.53 -1.72
C GLY A 64 -3.63 2.29 -2.82
N LEU A 65 -2.32 2.15 -2.89
CA LEU A 65 -1.46 2.77 -3.91
C LEU A 65 -0.93 1.73 -4.88
N THR A 66 -1.08 1.99 -6.18
CA THR A 66 -0.41 1.21 -7.23
C THR A 66 1.08 1.51 -7.27
N PRO A 67 1.91 0.66 -7.91
CA PRO A 67 3.31 0.94 -8.20
C PRO A 67 3.53 2.34 -8.78
N GLN A 68 2.70 2.70 -9.76
CA GLN A 68 2.78 3.96 -10.48
C GLN A 68 2.44 5.15 -9.56
N GLU A 69 1.39 5.03 -8.74
CA GLU A 69 1.01 6.06 -7.78
C GLU A 69 2.02 6.21 -6.65
N ARG A 70 2.67 5.12 -6.23
CA ARG A 70 3.72 5.13 -5.22
C ARG A 70 4.99 5.80 -5.75
N ARG A 71 5.35 5.53 -7.02
CA ARG A 71 6.44 6.26 -7.71
C ARG A 71 6.15 7.76 -7.80
N ARG A 72 4.91 8.16 -8.06
CA ARG A 72 4.49 9.58 -8.08
C ARG A 72 4.39 10.19 -6.67
N SER A 73 4.00 9.41 -5.67
CA SER A 73 3.91 9.83 -4.26
C SER A 73 5.26 9.85 -3.55
N ARG A 74 6.29 9.26 -4.16
CA ARG A 74 7.68 9.46 -3.77
C ARG A 74 8.06 10.87 -4.23
N PHE A 75 7.54 11.85 -3.48
CA PHE A 75 8.02 13.21 -3.59
C PHE A 75 9.55 13.19 -3.46
N PRO A 76 10.29 14.07 -4.16
CA PRO A 76 11.71 14.23 -3.92
C PRO A 76 11.93 14.42 -2.42
N ALA A 77 13.02 13.88 -1.87
CA ALA A 77 13.31 13.72 -0.45
C ALA A 77 13.32 15.00 0.42
N GLY A 78 12.84 16.14 -0.11
CA GLY A 78 12.64 17.42 0.56
C GLY A 78 11.18 17.89 0.72
N TRP A 79 10.16 17.15 0.27
CA TRP A 79 8.75 17.56 0.44
C TRP A 79 8.23 17.25 1.86
N ARG A 80 8.79 17.91 2.87
CA ARG A 80 8.13 18.07 4.18
C ARG A 80 7.00 19.07 4.00
N THR A 81 5.79 18.60 3.77
CA THR A 81 4.60 19.45 3.94
C THR A 81 4.20 19.46 5.40
N ARG A 82 4.00 20.68 5.90
CA ARG A 82 3.78 21.07 7.30
C ARG A 82 2.64 20.25 7.92
N ALA A 83 2.92 19.64 9.07
CA ALA A 83 1.89 19.43 10.07
C ALA A 83 1.23 20.79 10.38
N SER A 84 -0.08 20.86 10.15
CA SER A 84 -0.95 21.94 10.65
C SER A 84 -1.93 21.18 11.55
N ALA A 85 -1.68 21.21 12.86
CA ALA A 85 -2.21 22.17 13.83
C ALA A 85 -3.59 21.74 14.30
#